data_AF-A0A976IFB6-F1
#
_entry.id   AF-A0A976IFB6-F1
#
_cell.length_a   1.000
_cell.length_b   1.000
_cell.length_c   1.000
_cell.angle_alpha   90.00
_cell.angle_beta   90.00
_cell.angle_gamma   90.00
#
_symmetry.space_group_name_H-M   'P 1'
#
loop_
_entity.id
_entity.type
_entity.pdbx_description
1 polymer ?
#
loop_
_entity_poly.entity_id
_entity_poly.type
_entity_poly.pdbx_seq_one_letter_code
_entity_poly.pdbx_strand_id
1 'polypeptide(L)'
;MVRVYVTALTAFLAFSASVSSTSKLARANPRPVNTDHSDAPAQLRLRGYTATNVETDERVVLTEIYAFVRKFMNPLSLPTEEMVAIVNCVKDLNTPVKEVLRSAELQHLSDLVKSYNRRNREYPASLYALLEFKYGAINLAEAMETAKIEIGNIGVIKQLLKEQKEHWKDWTEDGVDFAKELEIGKDDYKAFQNGKIKELQAFIQDKTQAGSDEILLSVLLSEFDGDAKLAIALAKAYANGKSQYILDIIETLGLKWRLDQLTLDKAWFKVCGRGEMSVDESKDRINMFSHLYGISLRPTKKKTTSAEYGSTLVEMNLLTAYKENNNDVALNVLIHIRLARWLPKSYPTYNQLGLQNLSLQDVLCSLASRYTTHKRATTNKKLWRSSETFVDQLRMIFPDDITLARTLVEVYSGSSENHSVLSMLKNELYDVWIKNKRTPETLSSHLVRKDATDRIILTGYEIRLVQKMSERHDQGPVL
;
A
#
# COMPACT_ATOMS: atom_id res chain seq x y z
N MET A 1 21.70 20.63 53.51
CA MET A 1 21.02 20.36 52.23
C MET A 1 20.37 21.59 51.59
N VAL A 2 19.89 22.60 52.33
CA VAL A 2 19.22 23.79 51.74
C VAL A 2 20.17 24.69 50.92
N ARG A 3 21.48 24.70 51.21
CA ARG A 3 22.45 25.59 50.51
C ARG A 3 22.85 25.15 49.09
N VAL A 4 22.59 23.90 48.70
CA VAL A 4 22.88 23.40 47.33
C VAL A 4 21.73 23.72 46.36
N TYR A 5 20.50 23.84 46.87
CA TYR A 5 19.33 24.18 46.06
C TYR A 5 19.31 25.65 45.62
N VAL A 6 19.85 26.56 46.43
CA VAL A 6 19.87 27.99 46.09
C VAL A 6 20.90 28.28 44.99
N THR A 7 22.08 27.63 45.00
CA THR A 7 23.09 27.82 43.96
C THR A 7 22.68 27.26 42.60
N ALA A 8 21.99 26.12 42.55
CA ALA A 8 21.48 25.56 41.29
C ALA A 8 20.34 26.40 40.68
N LEU A 9 19.43 26.92 41.51
CA LEU A 9 18.33 27.79 41.05
C LEU A 9 18.84 29.17 40.57
N THR A 10 19.89 29.69 41.21
CA THR A 10 20.51 30.96 40.81
C THR A 10 21.29 30.84 39.50
N ALA A 11 21.92 29.68 39.24
CA ALA A 11 22.57 29.40 37.95
C ALA A 11 21.57 29.25 36.79
N PHE A 12 20.39 28.66 37.05
CA PHE A 12 19.33 28.50 36.04
C PHE A 12 18.67 29.84 35.66
N LEU A 13 18.49 30.75 36.63
CA LEU A 13 17.96 32.10 36.39
C LEU A 13 19.00 33.06 35.75
N ALA A 14 20.29 32.87 36.04
CA ALA A 14 21.36 33.64 35.38
C ALA A 14 21.52 33.28 33.89
N PHE A 15 21.25 32.03 33.50
CA PHE A 15 21.32 31.60 32.10
C PHE A 15 20.14 32.09 31.24
N SER A 16 18.98 32.35 31.85
CA SER A 16 17.78 32.85 31.17
C SER A 16 17.74 34.38 31.06
N ALA A 17 18.58 35.11 31.80
CA ALA A 17 18.72 36.57 31.70
C ALA A 17 19.86 37.04 30.80
N SER A 18 20.73 36.14 30.29
CA SER A 18 21.95 36.51 29.55
C SER A 18 21.81 36.54 28.02
N VAL A 19 20.58 36.56 27.48
CA VAL A 19 20.35 36.83 26.04
C VAL A 19 19.46 38.06 25.89
N SER A 20 19.95 39.19 26.38
CA SER A 20 19.45 40.51 26.02
C SER A 20 20.59 41.52 26.10
N SER A 21 21.31 41.66 24.99
CA SER A 21 22.01 42.87 24.51
C SER A 21 23.04 42.42 23.46
N THR A 22 22.87 42.75 22.18
CA THR A 22 23.45 44.00 21.65
C THR A 22 22.87 44.28 20.27
N SER A 23 21.80 45.07 20.19
CA SER A 23 21.53 45.86 18.98
C SER A 23 22.30 47.18 19.11
N LYS A 24 23.30 47.36 18.25
CA LYS A 24 23.99 48.65 18.10
C LYS A 24 22.99 49.67 17.54
N LEU A 25 22.45 50.52 18.40
CA LEU A 25 21.76 51.73 18.01
C LEU A 25 22.81 52.80 17.70
N ALA A 26 23.00 53.13 16.42
CA ALA A 26 23.65 54.37 16.02
C ALA A 26 22.63 55.51 16.10
N ARG A 27 22.97 56.50 16.91
CA ARG A 27 22.20 57.69 17.24
C ARG A 27 22.50 58.78 16.20
N ALA A 28 21.48 59.34 15.56
CA ALA A 28 21.51 60.70 15.05
C ALA A 28 20.18 61.39 15.38
N ASN A 29 20.32 62.62 15.84
CA ASN A 29 19.41 63.37 16.69
C ASN A 29 18.25 64.04 15.91
N PRO A 30 17.27 64.61 16.65
CA PRO A 30 15.93 64.97 16.18
C PRO A 30 15.80 66.45 15.80
N ARG A 31 14.71 66.82 15.10
CA ARG A 31 13.64 67.73 15.58
C ARG A 31 12.61 68.11 14.48
N PRO A 32 11.42 68.64 14.87
CA PRO A 32 10.13 68.40 14.24
C PRO A 32 9.58 69.62 13.48
N VAL A 33 8.58 69.46 12.61
CA VAL A 33 7.55 70.48 12.33
C VAL A 33 6.24 69.85 11.85
N ASN A 34 5.18 70.52 12.27
CA ASN A 34 3.73 70.39 12.14
C ASN A 34 3.07 70.27 10.74
N THR A 35 1.82 69.79 10.81
CA THR A 35 0.56 70.20 10.13
C THR A 35 0.28 69.91 8.65
N ASP A 36 -0.95 69.41 8.49
CA ASP A 36 -1.97 69.69 7.47
C ASP A 36 -2.03 68.94 6.13
N HIS A 37 -3.25 68.44 5.90
CA HIS A 37 -4.02 68.21 4.66
C HIS A 37 -3.28 67.86 3.35
N SER A 38 -3.62 66.70 2.77
CA SER A 38 -4.27 66.61 1.44
C SER A 38 -4.34 65.18 0.91
N ASP A 39 -5.32 65.00 0.03
CA ASP A 39 -5.78 63.77 -0.63
C ASP A 39 -4.75 63.11 -1.57
N ALA A 40 -4.64 61.77 -1.46
CA ALA A 40 -4.39 60.71 -2.48
C ALA A 40 -3.28 60.90 -3.57
N PRO A 41 -2.92 59.89 -4.41
CA PRO A 41 -3.24 58.46 -4.42
C PRO A 41 -2.01 57.51 -4.49
N ALA A 42 -2.32 56.21 -4.33
CA ALA A 42 -1.58 54.97 -4.61
C ALA A 42 -0.15 55.03 -5.22
N GLN A 43 0.80 54.41 -4.51
CA GLN A 43 1.97 53.78 -5.12
C GLN A 43 2.29 52.41 -4.51
N LEU A 44 2.52 51.46 -5.41
CA LEU A 44 2.95 50.08 -5.20
C LEU A 44 4.10 49.95 -4.20
N ARG A 45 3.96 49.04 -3.24
CA ARG A 45 5.11 48.40 -2.58
C ARG A 45 4.97 46.88 -2.59
N LEU A 46 6.01 46.26 -3.13
CA LEU A 46 6.25 44.82 -3.21
C LEU A 46 5.93 44.12 -1.88
N ARG A 47 5.11 43.06 -1.95
CA ARG A 47 5.08 42.04 -0.90
C ARG A 47 6.41 41.30 -0.93
N GLY A 48 7.29 41.63 0.02
CA GLY A 48 8.40 40.75 0.38
C GLY A 48 7.84 39.46 0.97
N TYR A 49 8.29 38.33 0.45
CA TYR A 49 8.04 37.02 1.03
C TYR A 49 8.50 37.01 2.49
N THR A 50 7.57 36.75 3.40
CA THR A 50 7.86 36.35 4.77
C THR A 50 8.73 35.09 4.74
N ALA A 51 9.97 35.22 5.17
CA ALA A 51 10.80 34.09 5.56
C ALA A 51 10.02 33.29 6.63
N THR A 52 9.67 32.05 6.32
CA THR A 52 9.17 31.09 7.30
C THR A 52 10.28 30.86 8.33
N ASN A 53 10.03 31.28 9.56
CA ASN A 53 10.88 30.96 10.71
C ASN A 53 10.94 29.44 10.86
N VAL A 54 12.07 28.85 10.49
CA VAL A 54 12.40 27.43 10.74
C VAL A 54 12.45 27.15 12.26
N GLU A 55 12.70 28.17 13.08
CA GLU A 55 12.77 28.03 14.54
C GLU A 55 11.42 27.77 15.24
N THR A 56 10.28 28.08 14.61
CA THR A 56 8.96 27.85 15.22
C THR A 56 8.52 26.39 15.10
N ASP A 57 8.84 25.70 14.01
CA ASP A 57 8.47 24.29 13.83
C ASP A 57 9.31 23.36 14.72
N GLU A 58 10.60 23.65 14.90
CA GLU A 58 11.46 22.83 15.77
C GLU A 58 11.04 22.89 17.26
N ARG A 59 10.49 24.02 17.71
CA ARG A 59 9.99 24.18 19.09
C ARG A 59 8.71 23.40 19.33
N VAL A 60 7.82 23.32 18.34
CA VAL A 60 6.59 22.52 18.44
C VAL A 60 6.94 21.04 18.55
N VAL A 61 7.82 20.55 17.66
CA VAL A 61 8.28 19.15 17.67
C VAL A 61 9.00 18.79 18.97
N LEU A 62 9.84 19.68 19.51
CA LEU A 62 10.48 19.47 20.81
C LEU A 62 9.46 19.35 21.95
N THR A 63 8.44 20.21 21.94
CA THR A 63 7.41 20.22 22.98
C THR A 63 6.58 18.94 22.95
N GLU A 64 6.26 18.44 21.75
CA GLU A 64 5.56 17.16 21.55
C GLU A 64 6.43 15.96 21.93
N ILE A 65 7.72 15.95 21.56
CA ILE A 65 8.68 14.91 21.99
C ILE A 65 8.82 14.90 23.52
N TYR A 66 8.97 16.06 24.15
CA TYR A 66 9.08 16.15 25.61
C TYR A 66 7.77 15.72 26.30
N ALA A 67 6.61 16.10 25.76
CA ALA A 67 5.31 15.67 26.28
C ALA A 67 5.11 14.16 26.13
N PHE A 68 5.48 13.59 24.99
CA PHE A 68 5.44 12.15 24.72
C PHE A 68 6.40 11.40 25.65
N VAL A 69 7.65 11.81 25.74
CA VAL A 69 8.67 11.18 26.60
C VAL A 69 8.28 11.27 28.07
N ARG A 70 7.65 12.36 28.51
CA ARG A 70 7.10 12.49 29.86
C ARG A 70 5.88 11.59 30.10
N LYS A 71 5.06 11.35 29.07
CA LYS A 71 3.92 10.41 29.11
C LYS A 71 4.39 8.95 29.25
N PHE A 72 5.53 8.60 28.67
CA PHE A 72 6.06 7.22 28.65
C PHE A 72 7.16 6.93 29.68
N MET A 73 7.89 7.93 30.19
CA MET A 73 9.04 7.74 31.09
C MET A 73 8.82 8.24 32.53
N ASN A 74 7.61 8.05 33.05
CA ASN A 74 7.17 8.38 34.41
C ASN A 74 6.84 9.89 34.63
N PRO A 75 5.61 10.26 35.05
CA PRO A 75 5.19 11.66 35.19
C PRO A 75 5.80 12.43 36.37
N LEU A 76 6.56 11.78 37.26
CA LEU A 76 6.92 12.33 38.58
C LEU A 76 8.41 12.64 38.80
N SER A 77 9.29 12.39 37.82
CA SER A 77 10.74 12.62 37.95
C SER A 77 11.21 13.81 37.11
N LEU A 78 12.10 14.65 37.66
CA LEU A 78 12.86 15.62 36.86
C LEU A 78 13.64 14.89 35.73
N PRO A 79 13.83 15.49 34.55
CA PRO A 79 14.58 14.87 33.47
C PRO A 79 15.97 14.49 33.94
N THR A 80 16.30 13.19 33.93
CA THR A 80 17.67 12.75 34.21
C THR A 80 18.56 13.06 33.00
N GLU A 81 19.87 13.17 33.22
CA GLU A 81 20.85 13.37 32.15
C GLU A 81 20.70 12.30 31.04
N GLU A 82 20.35 11.06 31.43
CA GLU A 82 20.07 9.96 30.50
C GLU A 82 18.80 10.17 29.67
N MET A 83 17.71 10.70 30.26
CA MET A 83 16.51 11.03 29.48
C MET A 83 16.82 12.10 28.43
N VAL A 84 17.58 13.13 28.80
CA VAL A 84 18.00 14.19 27.87
C VAL A 84 18.84 13.60 26.74
N ALA A 85 19.77 12.69 27.07
CA ALA A 85 20.57 12.00 26.07
C ALA A 85 19.72 11.14 25.11
N ILE A 86 18.73 10.40 25.61
CA ILE A 86 17.79 9.62 24.79
C ILE A 86 16.99 10.53 23.86
N VAL A 87 16.42 11.62 24.38
CA VAL A 87 15.62 12.58 23.61
C VAL A 87 16.45 13.20 22.49
N ASN A 88 17.66 13.67 22.79
CA ASN A 88 18.55 14.26 21.79
C ASN A 88 18.94 13.23 20.74
N CYS A 89 19.26 12.00 21.15
CA CYS A 89 19.58 10.93 20.21
C CYS A 89 18.41 10.65 19.24
N VAL A 90 17.17 10.52 19.75
CA VAL A 90 15.97 10.31 18.90
C VAL A 90 15.71 11.51 17.99
N LYS A 91 15.93 12.74 18.47
CA LYS A 91 15.81 13.95 17.65
C LYS A 91 16.79 13.93 16.49
N ASP A 92 18.04 13.59 16.75
CA ASP A 92 19.16 13.66 15.80
C ASP A 92 19.15 12.52 14.77
N LEU A 93 18.29 11.52 14.96
CA LEU A 93 17.99 10.49 13.95
C LEU A 93 17.23 11.12 12.75
N ASN A 94 17.95 11.84 11.89
CA ASN A 94 17.39 12.48 10.70
C ASN A 94 17.52 11.63 9.41
N THR A 95 18.11 10.45 9.52
CA THR A 95 18.22 9.50 8.42
C THR A 95 16.95 8.67 8.24
N PRO A 96 16.67 8.16 7.02
CA PRO A 96 15.55 7.25 6.80
C PRO A 96 15.64 6.02 7.70
N VAL A 97 14.49 5.55 8.22
CA VAL A 97 14.41 4.43 9.17
C VAL A 97 15.16 3.17 8.71
N LYS A 98 15.21 2.89 7.39
CA LYS A 98 15.94 1.74 6.83
C LYS A 98 17.45 1.81 7.04
N GLU A 99 18.01 3.02 7.06
CA GLU A 99 19.43 3.30 7.30
C GLU A 99 19.71 3.31 8.79
N VAL A 100 18.82 3.91 9.59
CA VAL A 100 18.89 3.94 11.06
C VAL A 100 18.94 2.53 11.62
N LEU A 101 18.13 1.61 11.09
CA LEU A 101 18.11 0.22 11.55
C LEU A 101 19.43 -0.55 11.31
N ARG A 102 20.37 0.04 10.56
CA ARG A 102 21.71 -0.51 10.28
C ARG A 102 22.83 0.30 10.91
N SER A 103 22.47 1.40 11.55
CA SER A 103 23.39 2.44 12.01
C SER A 103 23.97 2.09 13.39
N ALA A 104 25.13 2.67 13.71
CA ALA A 104 25.71 2.57 15.06
C ALA A 104 24.90 3.41 16.06
N GLU A 105 24.17 4.39 15.56
CA GLU A 105 23.29 5.31 16.27
C GLU A 105 22.12 4.56 16.92
N LEU A 106 21.54 3.58 16.23
CA LEU A 106 20.53 2.70 16.84
C LEU A 106 21.10 1.88 17.99
N GLN A 107 22.32 1.35 17.83
CA GLN A 107 22.98 0.58 18.90
C GLN A 107 23.23 1.48 20.11
N HIS A 108 23.72 2.69 19.88
CA HIS A 108 23.91 3.69 20.93
C HIS A 108 22.61 4.03 21.65
N LEU A 109 21.53 4.30 20.90
CA LEU A 109 20.19 4.54 21.48
C LEU A 109 19.70 3.35 22.30
N SER A 110 19.84 2.12 21.78
CA SER A 110 19.53 0.88 22.51
C SER A 110 20.28 0.81 23.85
N ASP A 111 21.55 1.17 23.86
CA ASP A 111 22.39 1.09 25.06
C ASP A 111 22.04 2.19 26.08
N LEU A 112 21.68 3.38 25.61
CA LEU A 112 21.11 4.45 26.45
C LEU A 112 19.80 4.00 27.10
N VAL A 113 18.87 3.46 26.32
CA VAL A 113 17.59 2.93 26.84
C VAL A 113 17.83 1.81 27.86
N LYS A 114 18.77 0.90 27.60
CA LYS A 114 19.14 -0.14 28.57
C LYS A 114 19.73 0.42 29.86
N SER A 115 20.59 1.44 29.78
CA SER A 115 21.15 2.11 30.97
C SER A 115 20.04 2.75 31.80
N TYR A 116 19.14 3.47 31.13
CA TYR A 116 17.98 4.10 31.75
C TYR A 116 17.07 3.06 32.42
N ASN A 117 16.70 1.98 31.74
CA ASN A 117 15.82 0.93 32.26
C ASN A 117 16.41 0.16 33.45
N ARG A 118 17.75 0.02 33.51
CA ARG A 118 18.42 -0.61 34.67
C ARG A 118 18.21 0.20 35.96
N ARG A 119 18.13 1.53 35.83
CA ARG A 119 17.94 2.47 36.95
C ARG A 119 16.46 2.75 37.21
N ASN A 120 15.61 2.60 36.19
CA ASN A 120 14.17 2.88 36.24
C ASN A 120 13.36 1.61 35.95
N ARG A 121 13.40 0.65 36.88
CA ARG A 121 12.73 -0.66 36.69
C ARG A 121 11.20 -0.59 36.74
N GLU A 122 10.66 0.41 37.43
CA GLU A 122 9.22 0.57 37.62
C GLU A 122 8.53 1.09 36.35
N TYR A 123 9.24 1.90 35.55
CA TYR A 123 8.74 2.49 34.30
C TYR A 123 9.83 2.42 33.22
N PRO A 124 10.09 1.23 32.64
CA PRO A 124 11.08 1.09 31.60
C PRO A 124 10.64 1.81 30.32
N ALA A 125 11.58 2.49 29.68
CA ALA A 125 11.42 3.02 28.35
C ALA A 125 11.44 1.91 27.29
N SER A 126 10.60 2.04 26.27
CA SER A 126 10.63 1.17 25.08
C SER A 126 11.43 1.85 23.97
N LEU A 127 12.44 1.13 23.44
CA LEU A 127 13.14 1.52 22.23
C LEU A 127 12.19 1.54 21.02
N TYR A 128 11.27 0.58 20.95
CA TYR A 128 10.25 0.53 19.90
C TYR A 128 9.35 1.78 19.92
N ALA A 129 8.75 2.11 21.05
CA ALA A 129 7.85 3.27 21.17
C ALA A 129 8.55 4.60 20.79
N LEU A 130 9.84 4.75 21.13
CA LEU A 130 10.62 5.93 20.75
C LEU A 130 10.83 6.04 19.23
N LEU A 131 11.13 4.93 18.55
CA LEU A 131 11.31 4.91 17.10
C LEU A 131 9.99 5.02 16.35
N GLU A 132 8.93 4.40 16.87
CA GLU A 132 7.57 4.51 16.33
C GLU A 132 7.10 5.95 16.33
N PHE A 133 7.35 6.69 17.42
CA PHE A 133 7.05 8.12 17.49
C PHE A 133 7.76 8.93 16.40
N LYS A 134 9.05 8.62 16.14
CA LYS A 134 9.86 9.36 15.16
C LYS A 134 9.52 9.04 13.71
N TYR A 135 9.24 7.77 13.40
CA TYR A 135 9.14 7.29 12.01
C TYR A 135 7.75 6.84 11.58
N GLY A 136 6.85 6.64 12.54
CA GLY A 136 5.56 5.98 12.33
C GLY A 136 5.69 4.45 12.31
N ALA A 137 4.65 3.77 12.81
CA ALA A 137 4.59 2.32 12.97
C ALA A 137 4.80 1.56 11.64
N ILE A 138 4.09 1.97 10.58
CA ILE A 138 4.13 1.32 9.26
C ILE A 138 5.55 1.35 8.68
N ASN A 139 6.16 2.54 8.62
CA ASN A 139 7.51 2.72 8.09
C ASN A 139 8.55 1.93 8.89
N LEU A 140 8.40 1.90 10.22
CA LEU A 140 9.27 1.15 11.11
C LEU A 140 9.12 -0.36 10.92
N ALA A 141 7.90 -0.89 10.81
CA ALA A 141 7.63 -2.30 10.58
C ALA A 141 8.21 -2.81 9.25
N GLU A 142 7.99 -2.08 8.15
CA GLU A 142 8.58 -2.42 6.85
C GLU A 142 10.11 -2.42 6.89
N ALA A 143 10.70 -1.45 7.57
CA ALA A 143 12.14 -1.32 7.71
C ALA A 143 12.73 -2.44 8.58
N MET A 144 12.06 -2.82 9.67
CA MET A 144 12.45 -3.92 10.54
C MET A 144 12.44 -5.27 9.80
N GLU A 145 11.45 -5.52 8.94
CA GLU A 145 11.43 -6.75 8.13
C GLU A 145 12.54 -6.74 7.08
N THR A 146 12.80 -5.60 6.44
CA THR A 146 13.93 -5.45 5.51
C THR A 146 15.27 -5.70 6.23
N ALA A 147 15.44 -5.15 7.43
CA ALA A 147 16.66 -5.31 8.23
C ALA A 147 16.87 -6.77 8.70
N LYS A 148 15.78 -7.46 9.07
CA LYS A 148 15.78 -8.89 9.43
C LYS A 148 16.29 -9.79 8.28
N ILE A 149 16.04 -9.39 7.04
CA ILE A 149 16.40 -10.14 5.82
C ILE A 149 17.88 -9.95 5.41
N GLU A 150 18.48 -8.79 5.73
CA GLU A 150 19.77 -8.36 5.17
C GLU A 150 20.97 -8.44 6.16
N ILE A 151 20.72 -8.59 7.47
CA ILE A 151 21.67 -8.71 8.61
C ILE A 151 22.59 -7.50 8.86
N GLY A 152 22.66 -7.13 10.15
CA GLY A 152 23.74 -6.33 10.76
C GLY A 152 23.63 -6.30 12.29
N ASN A 153 22.42 -6.19 12.85
CA ASN A 153 22.22 -6.11 14.30
C ASN A 153 21.02 -6.96 14.79
N ILE A 154 21.18 -8.29 14.74
CA ILE A 154 20.10 -9.26 15.07
C ILE A 154 19.57 -9.03 16.50
N GLY A 155 20.41 -8.58 17.43
CA GLY A 155 20.03 -8.35 18.82
C GLY A 155 19.01 -7.23 18.99
N VAL A 156 19.31 -6.03 18.44
CA VAL A 156 18.42 -4.87 18.57
C VAL A 156 17.13 -5.06 17.77
N ILE A 157 17.20 -5.65 16.56
CA ILE A 157 15.98 -5.95 15.79
C ILE A 157 15.07 -6.95 16.51
N LYS A 158 15.63 -7.97 17.17
CA LYS A 158 14.84 -8.89 18.01
C LYS A 158 14.22 -8.19 19.21
N GLN A 159 14.94 -7.26 19.84
CA GLN A 159 14.41 -6.44 20.93
C GLN A 159 13.22 -5.59 20.44
N LEU A 160 13.37 -4.88 19.32
CA LEU A 160 12.30 -4.07 18.73
C LEU A 160 11.06 -4.90 18.40
N LEU A 161 11.24 -6.08 17.79
CA LEU A 161 10.12 -6.99 17.48
C LEU A 161 9.42 -7.51 18.74
N LYS A 162 10.16 -7.69 19.83
CA LYS A 162 9.59 -8.11 21.12
C LYS A 162 8.80 -6.97 21.75
N GLU A 163 9.41 -5.80 21.86
CA GLU A 163 8.80 -4.61 22.45
C GLU A 163 7.56 -4.17 21.67
N GLN A 164 7.57 -4.24 20.33
CA GLN A 164 6.39 -4.01 19.50
C GLN A 164 5.21 -4.88 19.92
N LYS A 165 5.45 -6.18 20.10
CA LYS A 165 4.40 -7.13 20.50
C LYS A 165 3.84 -6.84 21.89
N GLU A 166 4.72 -6.48 22.83
CA GLU A 166 4.31 -6.13 24.20
C GLU A 166 3.53 -4.82 24.19
N HIS A 167 4.01 -3.81 23.45
CA HIS A 167 3.40 -2.49 23.34
C HIS A 167 1.98 -2.55 22.78
N TRP A 168 1.76 -3.36 21.75
CA TRP A 168 0.45 -3.47 21.10
C TRP A 168 -0.51 -4.40 21.84
N LYS A 169 -0.02 -5.24 22.74
CA LYS A 169 -0.85 -6.26 23.41
C LYS A 169 -1.93 -5.61 24.28
N ASP A 170 -1.57 -4.68 25.15
CA ASP A 170 -2.51 -4.06 26.09
C ASP A 170 -3.62 -3.30 25.35
N TRP A 171 -3.27 -2.62 24.26
CA TRP A 171 -4.23 -1.88 23.43
C TRP A 171 -5.12 -2.80 22.59
N THR A 172 -4.59 -3.95 22.16
CA THR A 172 -5.37 -4.96 21.47
C THR A 172 -6.38 -5.59 22.43
N GLU A 173 -5.99 -5.90 23.67
CA GLU A 173 -6.90 -6.45 24.68
C GLU A 173 -8.05 -5.46 25.00
N ASP A 174 -7.73 -4.20 25.29
CA ASP A 174 -8.72 -3.13 25.47
C ASP A 174 -9.64 -2.96 24.25
N GLY A 175 -9.05 -2.98 23.05
CA GLY A 175 -9.79 -2.85 21.80
C GLY A 175 -10.73 -4.03 21.52
N VAL A 176 -10.32 -5.24 21.88
CA VAL A 176 -11.15 -6.45 21.77
C VAL A 176 -12.34 -6.37 22.72
N ASP A 177 -12.15 -5.95 23.96
CA ASP A 177 -13.26 -5.82 24.89
C ASP A 177 -14.25 -4.73 24.45
N PHE A 178 -13.77 -3.60 23.96
CA PHE A 178 -14.63 -2.57 23.36
C PHE A 178 -15.35 -3.06 22.09
N ALA A 179 -14.68 -3.86 21.26
CA ALA A 179 -15.30 -4.42 20.06
C ALA A 179 -16.44 -5.41 20.38
N LYS A 180 -16.31 -6.18 21.47
CA LYS A 180 -17.40 -7.05 21.98
C LYS A 180 -18.58 -6.25 22.50
N GLU A 181 -18.33 -5.13 23.19
CA GLU A 181 -19.38 -4.21 23.64
C GLU A 181 -20.16 -3.63 22.45
N LEU A 182 -19.45 -3.30 21.37
CA LEU A 182 -20.07 -2.89 20.11
C LEU A 182 -20.71 -4.07 19.34
N GLU A 183 -20.56 -5.30 19.80
CA GLU A 183 -21.07 -6.51 19.14
C GLU A 183 -20.56 -6.69 17.69
N ILE A 184 -19.32 -6.27 17.41
CA ILE A 184 -18.73 -6.31 16.06
C ILE A 184 -18.76 -7.72 15.46
N GLY A 185 -18.34 -8.74 16.21
CA GLY A 185 -18.37 -10.12 15.74
C GLY A 185 -19.77 -10.66 15.44
N LYS A 186 -20.81 -10.20 16.16
CA LYS A 186 -22.20 -10.64 15.94
C LYS A 186 -22.82 -10.02 14.69
N ASP A 187 -22.41 -8.79 14.36
CA ASP A 187 -22.90 -8.06 13.20
C ASP A 187 -22.29 -8.52 11.87
N ASP A 188 -21.22 -9.33 11.91
CA ASP A 188 -20.48 -9.81 10.74
C ASP A 188 -20.11 -8.62 9.81
N TYR A 189 -20.28 -8.76 8.49
CA TYR A 189 -19.99 -7.72 7.52
C TYR A 189 -20.80 -6.42 7.72
N LYS A 190 -21.93 -6.45 8.44
CA LYS A 190 -22.75 -5.26 8.68
C LYS A 190 -22.08 -4.27 9.63
N ALA A 191 -21.14 -4.74 10.46
CA ALA A 191 -20.36 -3.87 11.35
C ALA A 191 -19.59 -2.78 10.57
N PHE A 192 -19.14 -3.10 9.35
CA PHE A 192 -18.46 -2.16 8.46
C PHE A 192 -19.38 -1.09 7.86
N GLN A 193 -20.70 -1.29 7.95
CA GLN A 193 -21.71 -0.42 7.34
C GLN A 193 -22.44 0.44 8.36
N ASN A 194 -22.62 -0.08 9.58
CA ASN A 194 -23.36 0.60 10.64
C ASN A 194 -22.51 1.56 11.50
N GLY A 195 -21.24 1.78 11.13
CA GLY A 195 -20.35 2.74 11.78
C GLY A 195 -19.55 2.18 12.95
N LYS A 196 -19.82 0.97 13.43
CA LYS A 196 -19.16 0.39 14.62
C LYS A 196 -17.65 0.23 14.47
N ILE A 197 -17.15 -0.17 13.30
CA ILE A 197 -15.69 -0.28 13.10
C ILE A 197 -15.02 1.11 13.15
N LYS A 198 -15.71 2.19 12.72
CA LYS A 198 -15.19 3.56 12.84
C LYS A 198 -15.15 4.03 14.29
N GLU A 199 -16.15 3.65 15.08
CA GLU A 199 -16.17 3.93 16.52
C GLU A 199 -15.04 3.19 17.25
N LEU A 200 -14.82 1.91 16.93
CA LEU A 200 -13.65 1.15 17.41
C LEU A 200 -12.33 1.81 16.99
N GLN A 201 -12.21 2.25 15.74
CA GLN A 201 -11.00 2.93 15.26
C GLN A 201 -10.75 4.24 16.02
N ALA A 202 -11.79 5.04 16.25
CA ALA A 202 -11.68 6.28 17.03
C ALA A 202 -11.23 6.00 18.47
N PHE A 203 -11.79 4.96 19.11
CA PHE A 203 -11.36 4.53 20.45
C PHE A 203 -9.87 4.14 20.49
N ILE A 204 -9.38 3.42 19.49
CA ILE A 204 -7.96 3.05 19.38
C ILE A 204 -7.11 4.31 19.14
N GLN A 205 -7.54 5.21 18.25
CA GLN A 205 -6.84 6.44 17.89
C GLN A 205 -6.71 7.43 19.06
N ASP A 206 -7.71 7.50 19.93
CA ASP A 206 -7.68 8.32 21.14
C ASP A 206 -6.58 7.86 22.12
N LYS A 207 -6.23 6.58 22.09
CA LYS A 207 -5.18 6.00 22.93
C LYS A 207 -3.80 6.07 22.25
N THR A 208 -3.73 5.79 20.95
CA THR A 208 -2.51 5.87 20.15
C THR A 208 -2.80 6.25 18.70
N GLN A 209 -2.13 7.28 18.20
CA GLN A 209 -2.20 7.64 16.78
C GLN A 209 -1.31 6.75 15.91
N ALA A 210 -0.14 6.35 16.41
CA ALA A 210 0.77 5.45 15.71
C ALA A 210 0.36 3.99 15.94
N GLY A 211 0.40 3.18 14.86
CA GLY A 211 0.07 1.75 14.94
C GLY A 211 -1.42 1.44 15.06
N SER A 212 -2.29 2.46 14.97
CA SER A 212 -3.75 2.30 15.16
C SER A 212 -4.36 1.34 14.15
N ASP A 213 -3.87 1.30 12.91
CA ASP A 213 -4.36 0.38 11.88
C ASP A 213 -3.95 -1.08 12.15
N GLU A 214 -2.74 -1.33 12.65
CA GLU A 214 -2.29 -2.67 13.02
C GLU A 214 -3.00 -3.21 14.26
N ILE A 215 -3.26 -2.34 15.25
CA ILE A 215 -4.05 -2.69 16.44
C ILE A 215 -5.49 -2.96 16.02
N LEU A 216 -6.08 -2.09 15.19
CA LEU A 216 -7.42 -2.29 14.64
C LEU A 216 -7.51 -3.64 13.90
N LEU A 217 -6.55 -3.94 13.02
CA LEU A 217 -6.50 -5.22 12.33
C LEU A 217 -6.40 -6.38 13.33
N SER A 218 -5.58 -6.26 14.38
CA SER A 218 -5.41 -7.31 15.40
C SER A 218 -6.70 -7.55 16.18
N VAL A 219 -7.42 -6.49 16.55
CA VAL A 219 -8.74 -6.57 17.19
C VAL A 219 -9.74 -7.25 16.27
N LEU A 220 -9.82 -6.83 15.00
CA LEU A 220 -10.73 -7.43 14.01
C LEU A 220 -10.39 -8.90 13.75
N LEU A 221 -9.11 -9.27 13.71
CA LEU A 221 -8.71 -10.67 13.60
C LEU A 221 -9.15 -11.50 14.79
N SER A 222 -9.20 -10.94 16.00
CA SER A 222 -9.77 -11.62 17.17
C SER A 222 -11.29 -11.76 17.04
N GLU A 223 -12.01 -10.67 16.75
CA GLU A 223 -13.47 -10.65 16.70
C GLU A 223 -14.07 -11.52 15.58
N PHE A 224 -13.35 -11.65 14.47
CA PHE A 224 -13.78 -12.48 13.34
C PHE A 224 -13.18 -13.89 13.37
N ASP A 225 -12.52 -14.33 14.45
CA ASP A 225 -11.82 -15.62 14.54
C ASP A 225 -10.80 -15.89 13.40
N GLY A 226 -10.05 -14.85 13.04
CA GLY A 226 -8.88 -14.92 12.18
C GLY A 226 -9.10 -14.51 10.73
N ASP A 227 -8.00 -14.57 9.96
CA ASP A 227 -7.89 -13.94 8.65
C ASP A 227 -8.97 -14.36 7.63
N ALA A 228 -9.39 -15.64 7.65
CA ALA A 228 -10.28 -16.16 6.62
C ALA A 228 -11.69 -15.58 6.75
N LYS A 229 -12.25 -15.61 7.96
CA LYS A 229 -13.57 -15.06 8.25
C LYS A 229 -13.57 -13.54 8.11
N LEU A 230 -12.51 -12.85 8.55
CA LEU A 230 -12.36 -11.42 8.33
C LEU A 230 -12.34 -11.07 6.83
N ALA A 231 -11.56 -11.80 6.02
CA ALA A 231 -11.50 -11.55 4.58
C ALA A 231 -12.86 -11.76 3.90
N ILE A 232 -13.63 -12.77 4.31
CA ILE A 232 -14.99 -13.01 3.82
C ILE A 232 -15.94 -11.87 4.22
N ALA A 233 -15.88 -11.41 5.46
CA ALA A 233 -16.70 -10.29 5.94
C ALA A 233 -16.37 -9.00 5.18
N LEU A 234 -15.08 -8.69 4.98
CA LEU A 234 -14.64 -7.55 4.18
C LEU A 234 -15.12 -7.66 2.72
N ALA A 235 -15.13 -8.87 2.14
CA ALA A 235 -15.57 -9.07 0.75
C ALA A 235 -17.05 -8.71 0.60
N LYS A 236 -17.89 -9.21 1.52
CA LYS A 236 -19.32 -8.87 1.57
C LYS A 236 -19.54 -7.38 1.84
N ALA A 237 -18.80 -6.80 2.79
CA ALA A 237 -18.92 -5.39 3.13
C ALA A 237 -18.61 -4.50 1.91
N TYR A 238 -17.50 -4.79 1.22
CA TYR A 238 -17.07 -4.06 0.04
C TYR A 238 -18.06 -4.18 -1.14
N ALA A 239 -18.63 -5.37 -1.35
CA ALA A 239 -19.65 -5.61 -2.38
C ALA A 239 -20.95 -4.81 -2.10
N ASN A 240 -21.33 -4.70 -0.83
CA ASN A 240 -22.55 -3.99 -0.42
C ASN A 240 -22.34 -2.48 -0.17
N GLY A 241 -21.12 -1.98 -0.26
CA GLY A 241 -20.81 -0.56 -0.06
C GLY A 241 -19.32 -0.29 -0.15
N LYS A 242 -18.88 0.29 -1.26
CA LYS A 242 -17.48 0.70 -1.42
C LYS A 242 -17.18 1.89 -0.51
N SER A 243 -16.20 1.72 0.35
CA SER A 243 -15.70 2.75 1.24
C SER A 243 -14.18 2.69 1.25
N GLN A 244 -13.52 3.85 1.15
CA GLN A 244 -12.05 3.92 1.23
C GLN A 244 -11.54 3.25 2.51
N TYR A 245 -12.27 3.44 3.60
CA TYR A 245 -12.00 2.81 4.87
C TYR A 245 -11.91 1.27 4.83
N ILE A 246 -12.78 0.62 4.04
CA ILE A 246 -12.74 -0.84 3.89
C ILE A 246 -11.49 -1.23 3.09
N LEU A 247 -11.11 -0.45 2.08
CA LEU A 247 -9.88 -0.66 1.32
C LEU A 247 -8.65 -0.54 2.22
N ASP A 248 -8.60 0.44 3.10
CA ASP A 248 -7.47 0.63 4.03
C ASP A 248 -7.27 -0.62 4.91
N ILE A 249 -8.35 -1.22 5.44
CA ILE A 249 -8.28 -2.48 6.20
C ILE A 249 -7.82 -3.65 5.32
N ILE A 250 -8.30 -3.73 4.07
CA ILE A 250 -7.87 -4.75 3.10
C ILE A 250 -6.36 -4.61 2.81
N GLU A 251 -5.86 -3.39 2.67
CA GLU A 251 -4.44 -3.11 2.45
C GLU A 251 -3.59 -3.56 3.64
N THR A 252 -3.99 -3.23 4.87
CA THR A 252 -3.31 -3.67 6.10
C THR A 252 -3.30 -5.19 6.23
N LEU A 253 -4.42 -5.86 5.91
CA LEU A 253 -4.48 -7.33 5.88
C LEU A 253 -3.54 -7.93 4.81
N GLY A 254 -3.50 -7.31 3.62
CA GLY A 254 -2.60 -7.72 2.53
C GLY A 254 -1.12 -7.57 2.91
N LEU A 255 -0.76 -6.49 3.61
CA LEU A 255 0.58 -6.27 4.15
C LEU A 255 0.94 -7.32 5.19
N LYS A 256 0.04 -7.64 6.12
CA LYS A 256 0.23 -8.74 7.08
C LYS A 256 0.52 -10.06 6.36
N TRP A 257 -0.29 -10.44 5.36
CA TRP A 257 -0.07 -11.69 4.62
C TRP A 257 1.26 -11.72 3.88
N ARG A 258 1.71 -10.57 3.38
CA ARG A 258 3.05 -10.43 2.80
C ARG A 258 4.15 -10.68 3.83
N LEU A 259 4.04 -10.07 5.00
CA LEU A 259 5.00 -10.23 6.10
C LEU A 259 5.03 -11.68 6.61
N ASP A 260 3.88 -12.34 6.65
CA ASP A 260 3.73 -13.76 6.98
C ASP A 260 4.24 -14.70 5.86
N GLN A 261 4.68 -14.16 4.72
CA GLN A 261 5.12 -14.90 3.53
C GLN A 261 4.07 -15.92 3.06
N LEU A 262 2.82 -15.48 3.06
CA LEU A 262 1.70 -16.32 2.70
C LEU A 262 1.76 -16.66 1.19
N THR A 263 1.69 -17.95 0.86
CA THR A 263 1.65 -18.39 -0.54
C THR A 263 0.31 -18.03 -1.19
N LEU A 264 0.31 -17.91 -2.52
CA LEU A 264 -0.90 -17.66 -3.32
C LEU A 264 -2.04 -18.65 -2.99
N ASP A 265 -1.73 -19.93 -2.81
CA ASP A 265 -2.70 -20.96 -2.39
C ASP A 265 -3.35 -20.65 -1.04
N LYS A 266 -2.52 -20.32 -0.05
CA LYS A 266 -3.00 -20.05 1.30
C LYS A 266 -3.85 -18.78 1.33
N ALA A 267 -3.45 -17.76 0.58
CA ALA A 267 -4.25 -16.54 0.40
C ALA A 267 -5.59 -16.87 -0.28
N TRP A 268 -5.58 -17.67 -1.36
CA TRP A 268 -6.79 -18.12 -2.03
C TRP A 268 -7.72 -18.86 -1.07
N PHE A 269 -7.20 -19.82 -0.30
CA PHE A 269 -8.01 -20.58 0.65
C PHE A 269 -8.60 -19.70 1.76
N LYS A 270 -7.90 -18.66 2.21
CA LYS A 270 -8.44 -17.72 3.20
C LYS A 270 -9.63 -16.93 2.66
N VAL A 271 -9.61 -16.52 1.39
CA VAL A 271 -10.68 -15.70 0.79
C VAL A 271 -11.79 -16.55 0.18
N CYS A 272 -11.43 -17.51 -0.66
CA CYS A 272 -12.35 -18.30 -1.48
C CYS A 272 -12.74 -19.63 -0.82
N GLY A 273 -12.01 -20.11 0.18
CA GLY A 273 -12.28 -21.41 0.82
C GLY A 273 -11.99 -22.63 -0.08
N ARG A 274 -12.47 -23.81 0.35
CA ARG A 274 -12.34 -25.09 -0.37
C ARG A 274 -13.66 -25.61 -0.99
N GLY A 275 -14.78 -24.98 -0.68
CA GLY A 275 -16.12 -25.43 -1.07
C GLY A 275 -16.61 -24.81 -2.38
N GLU A 276 -17.68 -25.38 -2.91
CA GLU A 276 -18.47 -24.75 -3.98
C GLU A 276 -19.07 -23.44 -3.46
N MET A 277 -18.91 -22.38 -4.22
CA MET A 277 -19.47 -21.06 -3.93
C MET A 277 -20.62 -20.80 -4.89
N SER A 278 -21.66 -20.10 -4.44
CA SER A 278 -22.63 -19.54 -5.39
C SER A 278 -21.92 -18.58 -6.36
N VAL A 279 -22.55 -18.33 -7.52
CA VAL A 279 -21.98 -17.45 -8.57
C VAL A 279 -21.68 -16.05 -8.01
N ASP A 280 -22.59 -15.49 -7.21
CA ASP A 280 -22.46 -14.15 -6.63
C ASP A 280 -21.36 -14.12 -5.55
N GLU A 281 -21.34 -15.09 -4.64
CA GLU A 281 -20.29 -15.17 -3.61
C GLU A 281 -18.90 -15.39 -4.22
N SER A 282 -18.82 -16.16 -5.31
CA SER A 282 -17.60 -16.36 -6.08
C SER A 282 -17.09 -15.04 -6.65
N LYS A 283 -18.00 -14.19 -7.17
CA LYS A 283 -17.64 -12.88 -7.72
C LYS A 283 -17.06 -11.95 -6.65
N ASP A 284 -17.73 -11.83 -5.51
CA ASP A 284 -17.29 -10.93 -4.42
C ASP A 284 -15.95 -11.37 -3.82
N ARG A 285 -15.78 -12.68 -3.60
CA ARG A 285 -14.54 -13.23 -3.04
C ARG A 285 -13.38 -13.14 -4.03
N ILE A 286 -13.61 -13.37 -5.32
CA ILE A 286 -12.57 -13.18 -6.35
C ILE A 286 -12.20 -11.70 -6.46
N ASN A 287 -13.17 -10.80 -6.36
CA ASN A 287 -12.89 -9.37 -6.34
C ASN A 287 -12.05 -8.97 -5.13
N MET A 288 -12.38 -9.46 -3.93
CA MET A 288 -11.55 -9.30 -2.73
C MET A 288 -10.15 -9.89 -2.92
N PHE A 289 -10.06 -11.12 -3.45
CA PHE A 289 -8.80 -11.76 -3.73
C PHE A 289 -7.94 -10.91 -4.67
N SER A 290 -8.55 -10.22 -5.65
CA SER A 290 -7.88 -9.31 -6.57
C SER A 290 -7.21 -8.11 -5.84
N HIS A 291 -7.81 -7.62 -4.77
CA HIS A 291 -7.23 -6.57 -3.94
C HIS A 291 -6.13 -7.09 -3.00
N LEU A 292 -6.15 -8.36 -2.62
CA LEU A 292 -5.16 -8.92 -1.69
C LEU A 292 -3.92 -9.52 -2.38
N TYR A 293 -4.08 -10.18 -3.53
CA TYR A 293 -2.97 -10.88 -4.19
C TYR A 293 -1.87 -9.90 -4.66
N GLY A 294 -2.25 -8.72 -5.16
CA GLY A 294 -1.29 -7.74 -5.65
C GLY A 294 -0.40 -7.13 -4.55
N ILE A 295 -0.93 -7.02 -3.33
CA ILE A 295 -0.22 -6.53 -2.15
C ILE A 295 0.64 -7.64 -1.55
N SER A 296 0.03 -8.82 -1.34
CA SER A 296 0.68 -9.97 -0.72
C SER A 296 1.82 -10.56 -1.54
N LEU A 297 1.80 -10.42 -2.87
CA LEU A 297 2.74 -11.08 -3.79
C LEU A 297 3.77 -10.14 -4.44
N ARG A 298 3.98 -8.93 -3.90
CA ARG A 298 5.04 -8.05 -4.43
C ARG A 298 6.41 -8.76 -4.32
N PRO A 299 7.15 -8.92 -5.44
CA PRO A 299 8.39 -9.67 -5.45
C PRO A 299 9.38 -9.05 -4.48
N THR A 300 9.82 -9.83 -3.49
CA THR A 300 10.96 -9.43 -2.66
C THR A 300 12.25 -9.64 -3.46
N LYS A 301 13.32 -8.89 -3.14
CA LYS A 301 14.62 -8.99 -3.83
C LYS A 301 15.27 -10.39 -3.74
N LYS A 302 14.78 -11.28 -2.87
CA LYS A 302 15.27 -12.68 -2.76
C LYS A 302 14.63 -13.58 -3.82
N LYS A 303 15.16 -14.79 -3.98
CA LYS A 303 14.69 -15.82 -4.93
C LYS A 303 13.21 -16.18 -4.67
N THR A 304 12.29 -15.37 -5.19
CA THR A 304 10.89 -15.74 -5.46
C THR A 304 10.93 -16.96 -6.37
N THR A 305 10.44 -18.09 -5.86
CA THR A 305 10.33 -19.36 -6.59
C THR A 305 9.06 -19.36 -7.45
N SER A 306 8.99 -20.21 -8.48
CA SER A 306 7.77 -20.36 -9.30
C SER A 306 6.54 -20.75 -8.47
N ALA A 307 6.74 -21.36 -7.30
CA ALA A 307 5.72 -21.71 -6.33
C ALA A 307 5.05 -20.50 -5.66
N GLU A 308 5.72 -19.34 -5.59
CA GLU A 308 5.15 -18.13 -4.96
C GLU A 308 4.13 -17.41 -5.88
N TYR A 309 4.29 -17.53 -7.21
CA TYR A 309 3.42 -16.88 -8.20
C TYR A 309 2.45 -17.84 -8.89
N GLY A 310 2.36 -19.09 -8.49
CA GLY A 310 1.71 -20.05 -9.36
C GLY A 310 1.39 -21.37 -8.72
N SER A 311 0.23 -21.41 -8.08
CA SER A 311 -0.43 -22.67 -7.89
C SER A 311 -1.31 -22.99 -9.09
N THR A 312 -1.09 -24.17 -9.67
CA THR A 312 -2.01 -24.76 -10.66
C THR A 312 -3.45 -24.73 -10.16
N LEU A 313 -3.68 -24.87 -8.85
CA LEU A 313 -5.01 -24.83 -8.25
C LEU A 313 -5.68 -23.46 -8.42
N VAL A 314 -4.99 -22.38 -8.04
CA VAL A 314 -5.54 -21.02 -8.10
C VAL A 314 -5.84 -20.64 -9.55
N GLU A 315 -4.97 -20.99 -10.48
CA GLU A 315 -5.23 -20.75 -11.90
C GLU A 315 -6.42 -21.54 -12.43
N MET A 316 -6.54 -22.82 -12.06
CA MET A 316 -7.68 -23.64 -12.45
C MET A 316 -8.99 -23.04 -11.92
N ASN A 317 -9.02 -22.63 -10.64
CA ASN A 317 -10.21 -22.03 -10.05
C ASN A 317 -10.58 -20.70 -10.70
N LEU A 318 -9.61 -19.83 -11.00
CA LEU A 318 -9.83 -18.57 -11.71
C LEU A 318 -10.34 -18.83 -13.15
N LEU A 319 -9.78 -19.83 -13.83
CA LEU A 319 -10.21 -20.21 -15.17
C LEU A 319 -11.63 -20.77 -15.19
N THR A 320 -11.97 -21.62 -14.22
CA THR A 320 -13.32 -22.14 -14.00
C THR A 320 -14.29 -20.99 -13.73
N ALA A 321 -13.97 -20.09 -12.80
CA ALA A 321 -14.80 -18.93 -12.51
C ALA A 321 -15.01 -18.01 -13.74
N TYR A 322 -13.99 -17.85 -14.59
CA TYR A 322 -14.15 -17.11 -15.84
C TYR A 322 -15.06 -17.85 -16.84
N LYS A 323 -14.81 -19.14 -17.07
CA LYS A 323 -15.51 -19.93 -18.11
C LYS A 323 -16.95 -20.23 -17.75
N GLU A 324 -17.19 -20.61 -16.50
CA GLU A 324 -18.50 -21.07 -16.03
C GLU A 324 -19.36 -19.92 -15.49
N ASN A 325 -18.74 -18.94 -14.81
CA ASN A 325 -19.48 -17.88 -14.12
C ASN A 325 -19.36 -16.50 -14.78
N ASN A 326 -18.72 -16.41 -15.95
CA ASN A 326 -18.50 -15.16 -16.65
C ASN A 326 -17.83 -14.07 -15.77
N ASN A 327 -16.84 -14.46 -14.98
CA ASN A 327 -16.13 -13.55 -14.10
C ASN A 327 -14.89 -12.96 -14.79
N ASP A 328 -15.01 -11.78 -15.39
CA ASP A 328 -13.89 -11.09 -16.04
C ASP A 328 -12.80 -10.64 -15.04
N VAL A 329 -13.15 -10.40 -13.76
CA VAL A 329 -12.14 -10.14 -12.71
C VAL A 329 -11.26 -11.37 -12.51
N ALA A 330 -11.84 -12.57 -12.50
CA ALA A 330 -11.09 -13.82 -12.39
C ALA A 330 -10.09 -13.97 -13.54
N LEU A 331 -10.51 -13.62 -14.76
CA LEU A 331 -9.64 -13.64 -15.93
C LEU A 331 -8.48 -12.63 -15.78
N ASN A 332 -8.76 -11.40 -15.38
CA ASN A 332 -7.74 -10.37 -15.22
C ASN A 332 -6.70 -10.79 -14.17
N VAL A 333 -7.15 -11.34 -13.03
CA VAL A 333 -6.25 -11.87 -12.00
C VAL A 333 -5.41 -13.03 -12.55
N LEU A 334 -6.01 -13.97 -13.30
CA LEU A 334 -5.30 -15.09 -13.93
C LEU A 334 -4.18 -14.60 -14.87
N ILE A 335 -4.52 -13.64 -15.74
CA ILE A 335 -3.56 -13.03 -16.67
C ILE A 335 -2.43 -12.36 -15.91
N HIS A 336 -2.73 -11.58 -14.86
CA HIS A 336 -1.73 -10.92 -14.03
C HIS A 336 -0.79 -11.92 -13.33
N ILE A 337 -1.32 -13.02 -12.80
CA ILE A 337 -0.53 -14.09 -12.18
C ILE A 337 0.41 -14.75 -13.20
N ARG A 338 -0.08 -15.05 -14.40
CA ARG A 338 0.76 -15.64 -15.45
C ARG A 338 1.79 -14.67 -16.01
N LEU A 339 1.43 -13.40 -16.17
CA LEU A 339 2.36 -12.32 -16.51
C LEU A 339 3.47 -12.21 -15.46
N ALA A 340 3.14 -12.30 -14.18
CA ALA A 340 4.11 -12.30 -13.08
C ALA A 340 5.17 -13.36 -13.22
N ARG A 341 4.74 -14.57 -13.57
CA ARG A 341 5.61 -15.73 -13.74
C ARG A 341 6.46 -15.62 -14.98
N TRP A 342 5.89 -15.09 -16.06
CA TRP A 342 6.54 -15.01 -17.35
C TRP A 342 7.54 -13.85 -17.45
N LEU A 343 7.25 -12.70 -16.82
CA LEU A 343 8.11 -11.52 -16.87
C LEU A 343 9.41 -11.69 -16.07
N PRO A 344 10.58 -11.33 -16.63
CA PRO A 344 11.85 -11.36 -15.91
C PRO A 344 11.84 -10.42 -14.71
N LYS A 345 12.51 -10.80 -13.61
CA LYS A 345 12.65 -9.97 -12.40
C LYS A 345 13.23 -8.58 -12.63
N SER A 346 13.95 -8.37 -13.74
CA SER A 346 14.54 -7.10 -14.14
C SER A 346 13.57 -6.16 -14.85
N TYR A 347 12.28 -6.51 -14.98
CA TYR A 347 11.31 -5.67 -15.66
C TYR A 347 10.98 -4.42 -14.80
N PRO A 348 11.35 -3.19 -15.24
CA PRO A 348 11.23 -1.99 -14.41
C PRO A 348 9.79 -1.68 -13.98
N THR A 349 8.86 -1.94 -14.90
CA THR A 349 7.41 -1.71 -14.75
C THR A 349 6.80 -2.58 -13.65
N TYR A 350 7.40 -3.74 -13.35
CA TYR A 350 6.91 -4.68 -12.36
C TYR A 350 7.11 -4.18 -10.91
N ASN A 351 8.21 -3.47 -10.67
CA ASN A 351 8.55 -2.94 -9.36
C ASN A 351 7.87 -1.60 -9.06
N GLN A 352 7.42 -0.86 -10.09
CA GLN A 352 6.91 0.51 -9.93
C GLN A 352 5.39 0.59 -9.81
N LEU A 353 4.62 -0.29 -10.46
CA LEU A 353 3.17 -0.11 -10.58
C LEU A 353 2.33 -0.97 -9.63
N GLY A 354 2.87 -2.06 -9.09
CA GLY A 354 2.05 -3.05 -8.39
C GLY A 354 1.08 -3.76 -9.34
N LEU A 355 0.75 -5.02 -9.04
CA LEU A 355 -0.05 -5.87 -9.91
C LEU A 355 -1.48 -5.36 -10.19
N GLN A 356 -2.00 -4.44 -9.38
CA GLN A 356 -3.37 -3.95 -9.46
C GLN A 356 -3.54 -2.72 -10.36
N ASN A 357 -2.46 -1.96 -10.58
CA ASN A 357 -2.48 -0.75 -11.43
C ASN A 357 -1.82 -0.97 -12.78
N LEU A 358 -1.37 -2.19 -13.07
CA LEU A 358 -0.85 -2.55 -14.39
C LEU A 358 -2.03 -2.69 -15.35
N SER A 359 -2.23 -1.67 -16.18
CA SER A 359 -3.13 -1.80 -17.32
C SER A 359 -2.61 -2.91 -18.23
N LEU A 360 -3.47 -3.88 -18.53
CA LEU A 360 -3.13 -4.98 -19.44
C LEU A 360 -2.70 -4.45 -20.83
N GLN A 361 -3.23 -3.30 -21.23
CA GLN A 361 -2.81 -2.53 -22.40
C GLN A 361 -1.32 -2.18 -22.33
N ASP A 362 -0.89 -1.50 -21.27
CA ASP A 362 0.48 -1.03 -21.13
C ASP A 362 1.47 -2.20 -21.14
N VAL A 363 1.09 -3.30 -20.49
CA VAL A 363 1.89 -4.52 -20.49
C VAL A 363 2.00 -5.10 -21.89
N LEU A 364 0.89 -5.29 -22.60
CA LEU A 364 0.89 -5.83 -23.96
C LEU A 364 1.69 -4.95 -24.93
N CYS A 365 1.51 -3.63 -24.86
CA CYS A 365 2.24 -2.69 -25.71
C CYS A 365 3.74 -2.70 -25.41
N SER A 366 4.13 -2.77 -24.14
CA SER A 366 5.55 -2.86 -23.75
C SER A 366 6.18 -4.19 -24.15
N LEU A 367 5.44 -5.30 -23.99
CA LEU A 367 5.88 -6.63 -24.43
C LEU A 367 6.09 -6.70 -25.94
N ALA A 368 5.13 -6.19 -26.71
CA ALA A 368 5.18 -6.25 -28.16
C ALA A 368 6.22 -5.28 -28.76
N SER A 369 6.41 -4.10 -28.16
CA SER A 369 7.51 -3.19 -28.51
C SER A 369 8.89 -3.83 -28.27
N ARG A 370 9.04 -4.61 -27.20
CA ARG A 370 10.28 -5.37 -26.96
C ARG A 370 10.44 -6.53 -27.92
N TYR A 371 9.38 -7.29 -28.19
CA TYR A 371 9.43 -8.39 -29.14
C TYR A 371 9.89 -7.90 -30.53
N THR A 372 9.32 -6.80 -31.03
CA THR A 372 9.72 -6.20 -32.31
C THR A 372 11.17 -5.73 -32.31
N THR A 373 11.62 -5.11 -31.23
CA THR A 373 13.03 -4.69 -31.06
C THR A 373 13.97 -5.90 -31.05
N HIS A 374 13.60 -6.98 -30.35
CA HIS A 374 14.39 -8.21 -30.28
C HIS A 374 14.40 -9.01 -31.59
N LYS A 375 13.27 -9.10 -32.31
CA LYS A 375 13.21 -9.73 -33.64
C LYS A 375 14.16 -9.05 -34.63
N ARG A 376 14.41 -7.75 -34.46
CA ARG A 376 15.38 -6.96 -35.25
C ARG A 376 16.82 -7.12 -34.75
N ALA A 377 17.03 -7.33 -33.45
CA ALA A 377 18.34 -7.51 -32.85
C ALA A 377 18.69 -9.02 -32.71
N THR A 378 19.37 -9.57 -33.72
CA THR A 378 19.76 -11.00 -33.84
C THR A 378 20.63 -11.59 -32.71
N THR A 379 20.93 -10.84 -31.65
CA THR A 379 22.03 -11.12 -30.72
C THR A 379 21.65 -11.58 -29.30
N ASN A 380 20.37 -11.65 -28.92
CA ASN A 380 20.00 -12.04 -27.55
C ASN A 380 18.97 -13.19 -27.48
N LYS A 381 19.44 -14.42 -27.74
CA LYS A 381 18.67 -15.69 -27.77
C LYS A 381 18.07 -16.16 -26.43
N LYS A 382 18.33 -15.49 -25.30
CA LYS A 382 17.99 -16.02 -23.96
C LYS A 382 16.53 -15.80 -23.53
N LEU A 383 15.86 -14.74 -24.00
CA LEU A 383 14.51 -14.40 -23.52
C LEU A 383 13.39 -14.95 -24.41
N TRP A 384 13.67 -15.07 -25.71
CA TRP A 384 12.72 -15.54 -26.71
C TRP A 384 13.26 -16.83 -27.30
N ARG A 385 12.51 -17.93 -27.17
CA ARG A 385 12.86 -19.18 -27.87
C ARG A 385 12.81 -18.88 -29.36
N SER A 386 13.93 -19.12 -30.06
CA SER A 386 14.16 -18.64 -31.43
C SER A 386 13.22 -19.21 -32.51
N SER A 387 12.23 -20.02 -32.14
CA SER A 387 11.25 -20.66 -33.03
C SER A 387 9.79 -20.39 -32.68
N GLU A 388 9.50 -19.69 -31.57
CA GLU A 388 8.12 -19.45 -31.12
C GLU A 388 7.64 -18.07 -31.61
N THR A 389 6.43 -18.00 -32.18
CA THR A 389 5.78 -16.74 -32.53
C THR A 389 5.51 -15.92 -31.26
N PHE A 390 5.33 -14.61 -31.37
CA PHE A 390 4.94 -13.83 -30.18
C PHE A 390 3.57 -14.26 -29.65
N VAL A 391 2.69 -14.72 -30.53
CA VAL A 391 1.41 -15.34 -30.16
C VAL A 391 1.63 -16.59 -29.32
N ASP A 392 2.60 -17.45 -29.66
CA ASP A 392 2.93 -18.63 -28.85
C ASP A 392 3.43 -18.25 -27.45
N GLN A 393 4.13 -17.12 -27.31
CA GLN A 393 4.52 -16.58 -26.01
C GLN A 393 3.31 -16.06 -25.23
N LEU A 394 2.41 -15.33 -25.90
CA LEU A 394 1.19 -14.82 -25.28
C LEU A 394 0.25 -15.97 -24.83
N ARG A 395 0.26 -17.12 -25.48
CA ARG A 395 -0.46 -18.32 -25.02
C ARG A 395 0.00 -18.87 -23.67
N MET A 396 1.19 -18.49 -23.20
CA MET A 396 1.62 -18.80 -21.83
C MET A 396 0.92 -17.91 -20.79
N ILE A 397 0.36 -16.77 -21.23
CA ILE A 397 -0.28 -15.76 -20.38
C ILE A 397 -1.80 -15.87 -20.50
N PHE A 398 -2.32 -15.91 -21.71
CA PHE A 398 -3.74 -15.98 -21.98
C PHE A 398 -4.23 -17.43 -21.94
N PRO A 399 -5.44 -17.68 -21.38
CA PRO A 399 -5.95 -19.04 -21.28
C PRO A 399 -6.34 -19.65 -22.63
N ASP A 400 -6.71 -18.82 -23.59
CA ASP A 400 -7.05 -19.21 -24.95
C ASP A 400 -6.93 -18.04 -25.92
N ASP A 401 -6.91 -18.36 -27.21
CA ASP A 401 -6.78 -17.39 -28.30
C ASP A 401 -7.97 -16.42 -28.39
N ILE A 402 -9.15 -16.84 -27.92
CA ILE A 402 -10.38 -16.03 -27.90
C ILE A 402 -10.20 -14.87 -26.94
N THR A 403 -9.73 -15.18 -25.74
CA THR A 403 -9.48 -14.20 -24.69
C THR A 403 -8.36 -13.25 -25.10
N LEU A 404 -7.29 -13.78 -25.71
CA LEU A 404 -6.24 -12.94 -26.30
C LEU A 404 -6.80 -12.00 -27.36
N ALA A 405 -7.60 -12.50 -28.30
CA ALA A 405 -8.20 -11.69 -29.35
C ALA A 405 -9.11 -10.59 -28.77
N ARG A 406 -9.97 -10.92 -27.81
CA ARG A 406 -10.84 -9.97 -27.12
C ARG A 406 -10.04 -8.85 -26.47
N THR A 407 -9.03 -9.20 -25.67
CA THR A 407 -8.16 -8.22 -25.03
C THR A 407 -7.46 -7.33 -26.07
N LEU A 408 -6.97 -7.90 -27.18
CA LEU A 408 -6.35 -7.10 -28.24
C LEU A 408 -7.32 -6.09 -28.85
N VAL A 409 -8.59 -6.44 -29.05
CA VAL A 409 -9.62 -5.52 -29.59
C VAL A 409 -9.97 -4.42 -28.60
N GLU A 410 -10.14 -4.77 -27.32
CA GLU A 410 -10.40 -3.80 -26.24
C GLU A 410 -9.26 -2.77 -26.17
N VAL A 411 -8.02 -3.26 -26.20
CA VAL A 411 -6.82 -2.43 -26.19
C VAL A 411 -6.69 -1.58 -27.46
N TYR A 412 -7.05 -2.12 -28.63
CA TYR A 412 -7.05 -1.40 -29.91
C TYR A 412 -8.04 -0.23 -29.92
N SER A 413 -9.19 -0.39 -29.24
CA SER A 413 -10.25 0.62 -29.20
C SER A 413 -9.92 1.82 -28.32
N GLY A 414 -8.93 1.71 -27.41
CA GLY A 414 -8.65 2.70 -26.37
C GLY A 414 -7.42 3.61 -26.59
N SER A 415 -6.52 3.36 -27.55
CA SER A 415 -5.29 4.16 -27.70
C SER A 415 -4.76 4.21 -29.15
N SER A 416 -4.63 5.41 -29.70
CA SER A 416 -4.07 5.65 -31.05
C SER A 416 -2.55 5.40 -31.14
N GLU A 417 -1.81 5.62 -30.04
CA GLU A 417 -0.34 5.59 -30.04
C GLU A 417 0.25 4.17 -30.25
N ASN A 418 -0.53 3.12 -30.00
CA ASN A 418 -0.07 1.73 -30.06
C ASN A 418 -0.64 0.92 -31.24
N HIS A 419 -1.34 1.56 -32.18
CA HIS A 419 -2.05 0.89 -33.28
C HIS A 419 -1.13 0.02 -34.17
N SER A 420 0.10 0.46 -34.42
CA SER A 420 1.04 -0.27 -35.29
C SER A 420 1.47 -1.61 -34.68
N VAL A 421 1.78 -1.60 -33.38
CA VAL A 421 2.18 -2.77 -32.61
C VAL A 421 1.01 -3.75 -32.49
N LEU A 422 -0.17 -3.25 -32.12
CA LEU A 422 -1.38 -4.08 -31.99
C LEU A 422 -1.84 -4.66 -33.33
N SER A 423 -1.71 -3.91 -34.43
CA SER A 423 -2.00 -4.42 -35.77
C SER A 423 -1.07 -5.56 -36.16
N MET A 424 0.22 -5.49 -35.80
CA MET A 424 1.15 -6.60 -36.02
C MET A 424 0.72 -7.84 -35.24
N LEU A 425 0.34 -7.69 -33.98
CA LEU A 425 -0.14 -8.80 -33.13
C LEU A 425 -1.39 -9.46 -33.68
N LYS A 426 -2.34 -8.63 -34.11
CA LYS A 426 -3.57 -9.10 -34.76
C LYS A 426 -3.25 -9.93 -36.00
N ASN A 427 -2.36 -9.46 -36.86
CA ASN A 427 -1.97 -10.18 -38.08
C ASN A 427 -1.26 -11.50 -37.76
N GLU A 428 -0.34 -11.50 -36.80
CA GLU A 428 0.37 -12.71 -36.37
C GLU A 428 -0.59 -13.76 -35.78
N LEU A 429 -1.61 -13.32 -35.01
CA LEU A 429 -2.64 -14.21 -34.48
C LEU A 429 -3.47 -14.85 -35.60
N TYR A 430 -3.83 -14.07 -36.64
CA TYR A 430 -4.49 -14.59 -37.83
C TYR A 430 -3.64 -15.61 -38.59
N ASP A 431 -2.36 -15.33 -38.81
CA ASP A 431 -1.45 -16.24 -39.51
C ASP A 431 -1.35 -17.58 -38.76
N VAL A 432 -1.30 -17.53 -37.43
CA VAL A 432 -1.28 -18.72 -36.59
C VAL A 432 -2.61 -19.50 -36.70
N TRP A 433 -3.75 -18.83 -36.74
CA TRP A 433 -5.05 -19.49 -36.93
C TRP A 433 -5.16 -20.17 -38.30
N ILE A 434 -4.73 -19.50 -39.37
CA ILE A 434 -4.69 -20.04 -40.73
C ILE A 434 -3.78 -21.26 -40.79
N LYS A 435 -2.56 -21.15 -40.26
CA LYS A 435 -1.59 -22.25 -40.20
C LYS A 435 -2.14 -23.47 -39.46
N ASN A 436 -2.88 -23.23 -38.38
CA ASN A 436 -3.51 -24.28 -37.57
C ASN A 436 -4.87 -24.76 -38.12
N LYS A 437 -5.26 -24.32 -39.33
CA LYS A 437 -6.52 -24.70 -40.00
C LYS A 437 -7.77 -24.43 -39.17
N ARG A 438 -7.78 -23.37 -38.36
CA ARG A 438 -9.00 -22.92 -37.67
C ARG A 438 -9.89 -22.20 -38.68
N THR A 439 -11.10 -22.68 -38.90
CA THR A 439 -12.04 -22.04 -39.84
C THR A 439 -12.73 -20.84 -39.20
N PRO A 440 -13.20 -19.86 -40.00
CA PRO A 440 -14.00 -18.75 -39.50
C PRO A 440 -15.24 -19.20 -38.71
N GLU A 441 -15.87 -20.32 -39.08
CA GLU A 441 -17.02 -20.85 -38.33
C GLU A 441 -16.59 -21.38 -36.95
N THR A 442 -15.46 -22.10 -36.87
CA THR A 442 -14.91 -22.55 -35.59
C THR A 442 -14.51 -21.37 -34.71
N LEU A 443 -13.90 -20.32 -35.27
CA LEU A 443 -13.53 -19.13 -34.52
C LEU A 443 -14.77 -18.31 -34.09
N SER A 444 -15.77 -18.16 -34.97
CA SER A 444 -16.99 -17.38 -34.70
C SER A 444 -17.87 -18.04 -33.63
N SER A 445 -18.05 -19.36 -33.68
CA SER A 445 -18.75 -20.13 -32.62
C SER A 445 -18.04 -20.07 -31.26
N HIS A 446 -16.72 -19.85 -31.26
CA HIS A 446 -15.91 -19.67 -30.06
C HIS A 446 -15.85 -18.22 -29.56
N LEU A 447 -15.99 -17.22 -30.44
CA LEU A 447 -15.94 -15.79 -30.13
C LEU A 447 -17.30 -15.20 -29.73
N VAL A 448 -18.40 -15.91 -29.99
CA VAL A 448 -19.75 -15.54 -29.55
C VAL A 448 -20.02 -16.20 -28.20
N ARG A 449 -19.96 -15.42 -27.10
CA ARG A 449 -20.46 -15.87 -25.80
C ARG A 449 -21.97 -16.03 -25.89
N LYS A 450 -22.53 -17.15 -25.39
CA LYS A 450 -23.98 -17.40 -25.39
C LYS A 450 -24.79 -16.27 -24.72
N ASP A 451 -24.20 -15.58 -23.74
CA ASP A 451 -24.90 -14.61 -22.89
C ASP A 451 -24.30 -13.18 -22.91
N ALA A 452 -23.35 -12.88 -23.80
CA ALA A 452 -22.75 -11.53 -23.87
C ALA A 452 -23.50 -10.64 -24.87
N THR A 453 -23.79 -9.40 -24.46
CA THR A 453 -24.28 -8.32 -25.33
C THR A 453 -23.29 -7.89 -26.40
N ASP A 454 -22.02 -8.28 -26.24
CA ASP A 454 -20.93 -7.93 -27.15
C ASP A 454 -20.57 -9.13 -28.02
N ARG A 455 -20.77 -9.00 -29.33
CA ARG A 455 -20.34 -9.99 -30.30
C ARG A 455 -19.04 -9.54 -30.94
N ILE A 456 -17.99 -10.37 -30.85
CA ILE A 456 -16.83 -10.21 -31.73
C ILE A 456 -17.21 -10.85 -33.05
N ILE A 457 -17.45 -10.02 -34.07
CA ILE A 457 -17.70 -10.52 -35.43
C ILE A 457 -16.37 -10.56 -36.17
N LEU A 458 -16.01 -11.75 -36.64
CA LEU A 458 -14.97 -11.93 -37.64
C LEU A 458 -15.62 -11.81 -39.02
N THR A 459 -15.51 -10.64 -39.65
CA THR A 459 -15.91 -10.47 -41.06
C THR A 459 -14.66 -10.42 -41.92
N GLY A 460 -14.34 -11.52 -42.59
CA GLY A 460 -13.14 -11.59 -43.45
C GLY A 460 -11.84 -11.42 -42.65
N TYR A 461 -11.08 -10.36 -42.93
CA TYR A 461 -9.79 -10.02 -42.26
C TYR A 461 -9.95 -9.01 -41.10
N GLU A 462 -11.17 -8.67 -40.69
CA GLU A 462 -11.43 -7.72 -39.61
C GLU A 462 -12.01 -8.38 -38.35
N ILE A 463 -11.39 -8.08 -37.20
CA ILE A 463 -11.95 -8.35 -35.87
C ILE A 463 -12.63 -7.05 -35.44
N ARG A 464 -13.96 -7.05 -35.27
CA ARG A 464 -14.71 -5.91 -34.73
C ARG A 464 -15.53 -6.32 -33.52
N LEU A 465 -15.53 -5.48 -32.49
CA LEU A 465 -16.47 -5.54 -31.38
C LEU A 465 -17.79 -4.92 -31.84
N VAL A 466 -18.87 -5.70 -31.84
CA VAL A 466 -20.22 -5.22 -32.13
C VAL A 466 -21.04 -5.29 -30.86
N GLN A 467 -21.25 -4.12 -30.25
CA GLN A 467 -22.21 -3.96 -29.16
C GLN A 467 -23.62 -4.13 -29.71
N LYS A 468 -24.41 -5.04 -29.13
CA LYS A 468 -25.83 -5.17 -29.46
C LYS A 468 -26.53 -3.88 -29.03
N MET A 469 -26.91 -3.01 -29.99
CA MET A 469 -27.82 -1.91 -29.70
C MET A 469 -29.08 -2.49 -29.09
N SER A 470 -29.45 -2.04 -27.89
CA SER A 470 -30.75 -2.35 -27.30
C SER A 470 -31.81 -1.90 -28.30
N GLU A 471 -32.51 -2.87 -28.89
CA GLU A 471 -33.78 -2.63 -29.58
C GLU A 471 -34.74 -2.11 -28.50
N ARG A 472 -34.83 -0.78 -28.38
CA ARG A 472 -36.00 -0.15 -27.77
C ARG A 472 -37.17 -0.53 -28.66
N HIS A 473 -38.00 -1.44 -28.17
CA HIS A 473 -39.38 -1.53 -28.65
C HIS A 473 -40.06 -0.22 -28.29
N ASP A 474 -40.01 0.76 -29.20
CA ASP A 474 -41.00 1.82 -29.26
C ASP A 474 -42.32 1.17 -29.68
N GLN A 475 -43.06 0.65 -28.71
CA GLN A 475 -44.50 0.55 -28.84
C GLN A 475 -45.05 1.97 -28.67
N GLY A 476 -45.20 2.68 -29.80
CA GLY A 476 -46.01 3.88 -29.84
C GLY A 476 -47.47 3.56 -29.49
N PRO A 477 -48.22 4.50 -28.88
CA PRO A 477 -49.61 4.27 -28.55
C PRO A 477 -50.44 4.18 -29.83
N VAL A 478 -51.19 3.09 -29.98
CA VAL A 478 -52.28 3.00 -30.94
C VAL A 478 -53.43 3.84 -30.37
N LEU A 479 -53.77 4.91 -31.09
CA LEU A 479 -54.98 5.70 -30.88
C LEU A 479 -56.22 4.93 -31.36
#